data_AF-A0A4Y8AKH4-F1
#
_entry.id   AF-A0A4Y8AKH4-F1
#
_cell.length_a   1.000
_cell.length_b   1.000
_cell.length_c   1.000
_cell.angle_alpha   90.00
_cell.angle_beta   90.00
_cell.angle_gamma   90.00
#
_symmetry.space_group_name_H-M   'P 1'
#
loop_
_entity.id
_entity.type
_entity.pdbx_description
1 polymer ?
#
loop_
_entity_poly.entity_id
_entity_poly.type
_entity_poly.pdbx_seq_one_letter_code
_entity_poly.pdbx_strand_id
1 'polypeptide(L)'
;MLLAAIYNIFWGIVISAWPQIILFGNPPTDFLLIILRCVGMLVGVYGIAYYFASKDPVAYWPLILVGFIGKVLGPIGSVYYIWLGKLAPAFFWVNVWNDMIWLLPFGWIIYQALKNGCKIVFFDHFIFL
;
A
#
# COMPACT_ATOMS: atom_id res chain seq x y z
N MET A 1 -6.62 -10.55 -3.83
CA MET A 1 -6.31 -9.26 -4.48
C MET A 1 -7.52 -8.40 -4.77
N LEU A 2 -8.64 -8.93 -5.27
CA LEU A 2 -9.83 -8.11 -5.55
C LEU A 2 -10.34 -7.34 -4.32
N LEU A 3 -10.41 -7.99 -3.15
CA LEU A 3 -10.80 -7.34 -1.90
C LEU A 3 -9.82 -6.20 -1.53
N ALA A 4 -8.52 -6.41 -1.75
CA ALA A 4 -7.50 -5.38 -1.53
C ALA A 4 -7.69 -4.20 -2.50
N ALA A 5 -8.02 -4.47 -3.76
CA ALA A 5 -8.32 -3.45 -4.75
C ALA A 5 -9.49 -2.56 -4.31
N ILE A 6 -10.63 -3.18 -3.98
CA ILE A 6 -11.83 -2.46 -3.53
C ILE A 6 -11.52 -1.64 -2.28
N TYR A 7 -10.83 -2.23 -1.30
CA TYR A 7 -10.48 -1.57 -0.05
C TYR A 7 -9.55 -0.36 -0.26
N ASN A 8 -8.48 -0.50 -1.06
CA ASN A 8 -7.54 0.59 -1.33
C ASN A 8 -8.18 1.69 -2.21
N ILE A 9 -9.06 1.35 -3.15
CA ILE A 9 -9.84 2.35 -3.90
C ILE A 9 -10.75 3.13 -2.96
N PHE A 10 -11.49 2.44 -2.10
CA PHE A 10 -12.37 3.08 -1.13
C PHE A 10 -11.58 4.02 -0.20
N TRP A 11 -10.51 3.53 0.43
CA TRP A 11 -9.67 4.35 1.29
C TRP A 11 -9.00 5.51 0.56
N GLY A 12 -8.56 5.28 -0.68
CA GLY A 12 -7.99 6.33 -1.52
C GLY A 12 -8.96 7.47 -1.80
N ILE A 13 -10.22 7.14 -2.13
CA ILE A 13 -11.29 8.13 -2.30
C ILE A 13 -11.57 8.86 -0.98
N VAL A 14 -11.72 8.12 0.13
CA VAL A 14 -12.07 8.71 1.42
C VAL A 14 -10.97 9.66 1.92
N ILE A 15 -9.69 9.28 1.86
CA ILE A 15 -8.58 10.16 2.27
C ILE A 15 -8.44 11.36 1.33
N SER A 16 -8.69 11.18 0.02
CA SER A 16 -8.58 12.28 -0.95
C SER A 16 -9.70 13.31 -0.76
N ALA A 17 -10.93 12.86 -0.49
CA ALA A 17 -12.07 13.75 -0.25
C ALA A 17 -12.04 14.36 1.16
N TRP A 18 -11.76 13.56 2.18
CA TRP A 18 -11.75 13.94 3.60
C TRP A 18 -10.42 13.58 4.28
N PRO A 19 -9.31 14.26 3.96
CA PRO A 19 -7.99 14.01 4.58
C PRO A 19 -7.97 14.27 6.10
N GLN A 20 -8.97 14.98 6.62
CA GLN A 20 -9.06 15.37 8.03
C GLN A 20 -9.27 14.18 8.97
N ILE A 21 -9.83 13.07 8.47
CA ILE A 21 -10.19 11.90 9.30
C ILE A 21 -8.98 11.19 9.92
N ILE A 22 -7.78 11.38 9.33
CA ILE A 22 -6.53 10.75 9.76
C ILE A 22 -5.61 11.70 10.52
N LEU A 23 -6.08 12.91 10.85
CA LEU A 23 -5.28 13.88 11.61
C LEU A 23 -5.18 13.51 13.10
N PHE A 24 -6.14 12.76 13.65
CA PHE A 24 -6.15 12.32 15.06
C PHE A 24 -5.83 13.44 16.07
N GLY A 25 -6.42 14.63 15.87
CA GLY A 25 -6.22 15.79 16.75
C GLY A 25 -5.00 16.65 16.43
N ASN A 26 -4.20 16.31 15.41
CA ASN A 26 -3.16 17.20 14.91
C ASN A 26 -3.79 18.40 14.17
N PRO A 27 -3.25 19.61 14.35
CA PRO A 27 -3.77 20.80 13.69
C PRO A 27 -3.64 20.66 12.16
N PRO A 28 -4.72 20.86 11.39
CA PRO A 28 -4.64 20.83 9.95
C PRO A 28 -3.78 22.01 9.46
N THR A 29 -2.78 21.72 8.64
CA THR A 29 -2.09 22.72 7.83
C THR A 29 -2.39 22.47 6.36
N ASP A 30 -2.44 23.51 5.54
CA ASP A 30 -2.76 23.37 4.11
C ASP A 30 -1.79 22.39 3.42
N PHE A 31 -0.50 22.49 3.74
CA PHE A 31 0.53 21.60 3.22
C PHE A 31 0.31 20.13 3.63
N LEU A 32 -0.04 19.88 4.90
CA LEU A 32 -0.32 18.53 5.38
C LEU A 32 -1.56 17.95 4.68
N LEU A 33 -2.64 18.73 4.57
CA LEU A 33 -3.86 18.29 3.89
C LEU A 33 -3.60 17.95 2.42
N ILE A 34 -2.78 18.76 1.73
CA ILE A 34 -2.36 18.49 0.34
C ILE A 34 -1.59 17.16 0.27
N ILE A 35 -0.61 16.93 1.15
CA ILE A 35 0.16 15.68 1.18
C ILE A 35 -0.78 14.48 1.41
N LEU A 36 -1.68 14.58 2.40
CA LEU A 36 -2.60 13.48 2.71
C LEU A 36 -3.51 13.16 1.53
N ARG A 37 -4.00 14.18 0.81
CA ARG A 37 -4.76 13.97 -0.43
C ARG A 37 -3.95 13.28 -1.51
N CYS A 38 -2.70 13.71 -1.72
CA CYS A 38 -1.80 13.05 -2.66
C CYS A 38 -1.56 11.57 -2.28
N VAL A 39 -1.36 11.29 -0.99
CA VAL A 39 -1.22 9.92 -0.50
C VAL A 39 -2.50 9.11 -0.74
N GLY A 40 -3.68 9.69 -0.48
CA GLY A 40 -4.96 9.06 -0.79
C GLY A 40 -5.10 8.71 -2.27
N MET A 41 -4.72 9.60 -3.18
CA MET A 41 -4.75 9.33 -4.62
C MET A 41 -3.79 8.19 -4.99
N LEU A 42 -2.57 8.17 -4.45
CA LEU A 42 -1.61 7.09 -4.68
C LEU A 42 -2.17 5.73 -4.21
N VAL A 43 -2.77 5.68 -3.01
CA VAL A 43 -3.42 4.47 -2.48
C VAL A 43 -4.55 4.00 -3.41
N GLY A 44 -5.35 4.93 -3.94
CA GLY A 44 -6.40 4.62 -4.91
C GLY A 44 -5.85 3.99 -6.21
N VAL A 45 -4.76 4.55 -6.75
CA VAL A 45 -4.09 4.00 -7.94
C VAL A 45 -3.50 2.61 -7.68
N TYR A 46 -2.91 2.37 -6.51
CA TYR A 46 -2.48 1.03 -6.11
C TYR A 46 -3.65 0.04 -6.05
N GLY A 47 -4.83 0.49 -5.64
CA GLY A 47 -6.05 -0.31 -5.69
C GLY A 47 -6.40 -0.77 -7.10
N ILE A 48 -6.26 0.09 -8.11
CA ILE A 48 -6.42 -0.28 -9.53
C ILE A 48 -5.37 -1.32 -9.93
N ALA A 49 -4.12 -1.12 -9.52
CA ALA A 49 -3.03 -2.07 -9.75
C ALA A 49 -3.35 -3.46 -9.17
N TYR A 50 -3.93 -3.52 -7.97
CA TYR A 50 -4.38 -4.77 -7.35
C TYR A 50 -5.59 -5.41 -8.05
N TYR A 51 -6.44 -4.63 -8.72
CA TYR A 51 -7.53 -5.17 -9.54
C TYR A 51 -6.97 -5.95 -10.73
N PHE A 52 -5.99 -5.39 -11.45
CA PHE A 52 -5.31 -6.11 -12.54
C PHE A 52 -4.54 -7.32 -12.02
N ALA A 53 -3.80 -7.17 -10.91
CA ALA A 53 -3.11 -8.28 -10.26
C ALA A 53 -4.07 -9.37 -9.73
N SER A 54 -5.37 -9.10 -9.59
CA SER A 54 -6.36 -10.12 -9.24
C SER A 54 -6.72 -11.06 -10.40
N LYS A 55 -6.48 -10.63 -11.65
CA LYS A 55 -6.76 -11.42 -12.85
C LYS A 55 -5.64 -12.41 -13.17
N ASP A 56 -4.39 -12.00 -12.97
CA ASP A 56 -3.22 -12.88 -13.09
C ASP A 56 -2.19 -12.59 -11.98
N PRO A 57 -2.39 -13.13 -10.76
CA PRO A 57 -1.51 -12.83 -9.63
C PRO A 57 -0.07 -13.30 -9.82
N VAL A 58 0.15 -14.29 -10.69
CA VAL A 58 1.48 -14.85 -10.95
C VAL A 58 2.25 -13.95 -11.91
N ALA A 59 1.63 -13.47 -13.00
CA ALA A 59 2.31 -12.54 -13.92
C ALA A 59 2.62 -11.18 -13.27
N TYR A 60 1.75 -10.70 -12.39
CA TYR A 60 1.90 -9.39 -11.73
C TYR A 60 2.64 -9.45 -10.38
N TRP A 61 3.39 -10.53 -10.09
CA TRP A 61 4.11 -10.69 -8.83
C TRP A 61 5.07 -9.53 -8.47
N PRO A 62 5.79 -8.85 -9.41
CA PRO A 62 6.67 -7.75 -9.04
C PRO A 62 5.89 -6.54 -8.52
N LEU A 63 4.72 -6.27 -9.11
CA LEU A 63 3.82 -5.21 -8.68
C LEU A 63 3.25 -5.49 -7.29
N ILE A 64 2.93 -6.76 -7.02
CA ILE A 64 2.47 -7.22 -5.70
C ILE A 64 3.59 -7.08 -4.67
N LEU A 65 4.84 -7.38 -5.04
CA LEU A 65 6.01 -7.19 -4.18
C LEU A 65 6.22 -5.71 -3.80
N VAL A 66 6.10 -4.78 -4.75
CA VAL A 66 6.16 -3.34 -4.46
C VAL A 66 5.07 -2.95 -3.47
N GLY A 67 3.85 -3.44 -3.66
CA GLY A 67 2.75 -3.24 -2.71
C GLY A 67 3.04 -3.83 -1.32
N PHE A 68 3.61 -5.03 -1.27
CA PHE A 68 4.00 -5.68 -0.01
C PHE A 68 5.05 -4.87 0.74
N ILE A 69 6.09 -4.38 0.06
CA ILE A 69 7.14 -3.54 0.65
C ILE A 69 6.53 -2.26 1.23
N GLY A 70 5.67 -1.58 0.47
CA GLY A 70 4.97 -0.38 0.95
C GLY A 70 4.18 -0.63 2.24
N LYS A 71 3.48 -1.77 2.31
CA LYS A 71 2.71 -2.20 3.48
C LYS A 71 3.57 -2.64 4.66
N VAL A 72 4.84 -2.99 4.46
CA VAL A 72 5.78 -3.22 5.57
C VAL A 72 6.34 -1.90 6.08
N LEU A 73 6.70 -0.99 5.18
CA LEU A 73 7.32 0.29 5.52
C LEU A 73 6.35 1.23 6.26
N GLY A 74 5.06 1.20 5.93
CA GLY A 74 4.04 2.00 6.60
C GLY A 74 4.03 1.79 8.13
N PRO A 75 3.75 0.57 8.62
CA PRO A 75 3.77 0.24 10.05
C PRO A 75 5.09 0.59 10.74
N ILE A 76 6.24 0.29 10.11
CA ILE A 76 7.57 0.63 10.66
C ILE A 76 7.70 2.13 10.87
N GLY A 77 7.33 2.94 9.87
CA GLY A 77 7.34 4.39 9.98
C GLY A 77 6.38 4.89 11.06
N SER A 78 5.18 4.31 11.16
CA SER A 78 4.21 4.70 12.18
C SER A 78 4.72 4.44 13.60
N VAL A 79 5.30 3.25 13.86
CA VAL A 79 5.86 2.89 15.16
C VAL A 79 7.01 3.81 15.53
N TYR A 80 7.90 4.13 14.58
CA TYR A 80 9.00 5.06 14.78
C TYR A 80 8.50 6.45 15.21
N TYR A 81 7.52 7.02 14.51
CA TYR A 81 7.00 8.35 14.85
C TYR A 81 6.09 8.38 16.08
N ILE A 82 5.42 7.27 16.41
CA ILE A 82 4.70 7.10 17.67
C ILE A 82 5.70 7.08 18.83
N TRP A 83 6.80 6.33 18.70
CA TRP A 83 7.84 6.27 19.72
C TRP A 83 8.52 7.63 19.96
N LEU A 84 8.67 8.44 18.92
CA LEU A 84 9.13 9.82 19.02
C LEU A 84 8.09 10.82 19.57
N GLY A 85 6.86 10.38 19.86
CA GLY A 85 5.76 11.24 20.34
C GLY A 85 5.24 12.24 19.30
N LYS A 86 5.58 12.05 18.02
CA LYS A 86 5.16 12.95 16.91
C LYS A 86 3.89 12.50 16.19
N LEU A 87 3.47 11.25 16.41
CA LEU A 87 2.29 10.67 15.81
C LEU A 87 1.40 10.08 16.90
N ALA A 88 0.09 10.30 16.77
CA ALA A 88 -0.87 9.76 17.72
C ALA A 88 -0.81 8.22 17.72
N PRO A 89 -0.75 7.55 18.88
CA PRO A 89 -0.76 6.08 18.95
C PRO A 89 -1.96 5.44 18.25
N ALA A 90 -3.10 6.16 18.18
CA ALA A 90 -4.29 5.71 17.45
C ALA A 90 -4.05 5.49 15.94
N PHE A 91 -3.06 6.18 15.35
CA PHE A 91 -2.68 5.98 13.94
C PHE A 91 -2.16 4.56 13.68
N PHE A 92 -1.61 3.89 14.69
CA PHE A 92 -1.20 2.49 14.57
C PHE A 92 -2.36 1.59 14.14
N TRP A 93 -3.58 1.83 14.65
CA TRP A 93 -4.75 1.08 14.23
C TRP A 93 -5.09 1.27 12.76
N VAL A 94 -4.89 2.48 12.22
CA VAL A 94 -5.05 2.72 10.78
C VAL A 94 -4.10 1.83 9.99
N ASN A 95 -2.84 1.73 10.40
CA ASN A 95 -1.85 0.87 9.75
C ASN A 95 -2.15 -0.63 9.91
N VAL A 96 -2.70 -1.06 11.04
CA VAL A 96 -3.12 -2.46 11.22
C VAL A 96 -4.18 -2.84 10.17
N TRP A 97 -5.21 -2.00 10.01
CA TRP A 97 -6.30 -2.25 9.04
C TRP A 97 -5.88 -2.04 7.59
N ASN A 98 -5.02 -1.05 7.33
CA ASN A 98 -4.60 -0.71 5.97
C ASN A 98 -3.45 -1.57 5.45
N ASP A 99 -2.58 -2.06 6.32
CA ASP A 99 -1.33 -2.71 5.89
C ASP A 99 -1.20 -4.13 6.43
N MET A 100 -1.26 -4.33 7.75
CA MET A 100 -0.90 -5.61 8.38
C MET A 100 -1.80 -6.78 7.94
N ILE A 101 -3.12 -6.56 7.83
CA ILE A 101 -4.06 -7.60 7.39
C ILE A 101 -3.77 -8.05 5.95
N TRP A 102 -3.23 -7.15 5.12
CA TRP A 102 -2.96 -7.41 3.71
C TRP A 102 -1.58 -8.00 3.46
N LEU A 103 -0.66 -7.96 4.42
CA LEU A 103 0.66 -8.58 4.29
C LEU A 103 0.57 -10.09 4.08
N LEU A 104 -0.30 -10.78 4.81
CA LEU A 104 -0.50 -12.23 4.69
C LEU A 104 -0.93 -12.66 3.27
N PRO A 105 -2.01 -12.13 2.68
CA PRO A 105 -2.42 -12.53 1.32
C PRO A 105 -1.40 -12.11 0.25
N PHE A 106 -0.71 -10.97 0.42
CA PHE A 106 0.33 -10.53 -0.51
C PHE A 106 1.54 -11.47 -0.48
N GLY A 107 2.04 -11.78 0.73
CA GLY A 107 3.15 -12.70 0.92
C GLY A 107 2.84 -14.11 0.39
N TRP A 108 1.63 -14.61 0.60
CA TRP A 108 1.19 -15.89 0.06
C TRP A 108 1.21 -15.92 -1.48
N ILE A 109 0.72 -14.86 -2.13
CA ILE A 109 0.71 -14.79 -3.59
C ILE A 109 2.13 -14.68 -4.15
N ILE A 110 2.99 -13.87 -3.53
CA ILE A 110 4.41 -13.77 -3.92
C ILE A 110 5.08 -15.14 -3.77
N TYR A 111 4.87 -15.84 -2.65
CA TYR A 111 5.42 -17.17 -2.43
C TYR A 111 4.97 -18.17 -3.51
N GLN A 112 3.67 -18.20 -3.85
CA GLN A 112 3.17 -19.05 -4.91
C GLN A 112 3.70 -18.67 -6.29
N ALA A 113 3.83 -17.38 -6.59
CA ALA A 113 4.38 -16.92 -7.86
C ALA A 113 5.86 -17.31 -8.01
N LEU A 114 6.66 -17.17 -6.95
CA LEU A 114 8.07 -17.59 -6.94
C LEU A 114 8.21 -19.11 -7.06
N LYS A 115 7.35 -19.88 -6.38
CA LYS A 115 7.35 -21.34 -6.42
C LYS A 115 6.93 -21.91 -7.78
N ASN A 116 5.92 -21.30 -8.41
CA ASN A 116 5.32 -21.82 -9.66
C ASN A 116 5.87 -21.15 -10.93
N GLY A 117 6.61 -20.04 -10.79
CA GLY A 117 6.95 -19.15 -11.89
C GLY A 117 8.37 -18.58 -11.82
N CYS A 118 9.33 -19.31 -11.23
CA CYS A 118 10.76 -18.98 -11.35
C CYS A 118 11.26 -19.21 -12.80
N LYS A 119 10.73 -18.44 -13.75
CA LYS A 119 11.45 -17.93 -14.91
C LYS A 119 11.56 -16.44 -14.67
N ILE A 120 12.71 -16.02 -14.18
CA ILE A 120 13.07 -14.62 -13.97
C ILE A 120 13.09 -13.96 -15.36
N VAL A 121 11.95 -13.44 -15.83
CA VAL A 121 11.87 -12.59 -17.04
C VAL A 121 12.26 -11.16 -16.65
N PHE A 122 13.41 -11.00 -16.01
CA PHE A 122 13.89 -9.69 -15.56
C PHE A 122 15.18 -9.24 -16.25
N PHE A 123 15.69 -9.99 -17.24
CA PHE A 123 16.95 -9.63 -17.92
C PHE A 123 17.03 -9.92 -19.43
N ASP A 124 15.94 -10.26 -20.13
CA ASP A 124 16.02 -10.54 -21.58
C ASP A 124 15.63 -9.35 -22.48
N HIS A 125 15.25 -8.19 -21.93
CA HIS A 125 14.79 -7.02 -22.70
C HIS A 125 15.58 -5.73 -22.47
N PHE A 126 16.74 -5.80 -21.80
CA PHE A 126 17.61 -4.63 -21.57
C PHE A 126 19.00 -4.72 -22.24
N ILE A 127 19.20 -5.67 -23.16
CA ILE A 127 20.37 -5.72 -24.05
C ILE A 127 19.84 -5.57 -25.48
N PHE A 128 19.34 -4.40 -25.87
CA PHE A 128 19.20 -3.93 -27.25
C PHE A 128 18.74 -2.46 -27.20
N LEU A 129 19.62 -1.59 -26.71
CA LEU A 129 19.60 -0.15 -26.96
C LEU A 129 21.05 0.32 -27.04
#